data_AF-A0AAD7H2E8-F1
#
_entry.id   AF-A0AAD7H2E8-F1
#
_cell.length_a   1.000
_cell.length_b   1.000
_cell.length_c   1.000
_cell.angle_alpha   90.00
_cell.angle_beta   90.00
_cell.angle_gamma   90.00
#
_symmetry.space_group_name_H-M   'P 1'
#
loop_
_entity.id
_entity.type
_entity.pdbx_description
1 polymer ?
#
loop_
_entity_poly.entity_id
_entity_poly.type
_entity_poly.pdbx_seq_one_letter_code
_entity_poly.pdbx_strand_id
1 'polypeptide(L)'
;MLQTIHLIREPGPRFSDKIDSTPVVPRVEPFKKIVGVGYSAGSGLLNFGAIVEDAQSPFDGLILTASLIVEPGTLPPGTTFPSARDIDPVHWRTLDPAYITDPNRTIFYPADPTAFSSRVLIFSSFTMDVASVSMFFQTPTTSLTTHYTGHVAKVLGSDDQLFCAGTGRCVKFFGQMRGALRSWWNREVDMI
;
A
#
# COMPACT_ATOMS: atom_id res chain seq x y z
N MET A 1 -6.72 -3.72 7.80
CA MET A 1 -6.41 -3.19 6.45
C MET A 1 -6.34 -4.36 5.46
N LEU A 2 -7.37 -4.57 4.65
CA LEU A 2 -7.37 -5.59 3.60
C LEU A 2 -6.38 -5.20 2.49
N GLN A 3 -5.28 -5.93 2.39
CA GLN A 3 -4.41 -5.90 1.21
C GLN A 3 -5.24 -6.40 0.02
N THR A 4 -5.48 -5.53 -0.96
CA THR A 4 -6.08 -5.97 -2.22
C THR A 4 -4.95 -6.30 -3.18
N ILE A 5 -4.66 -7.60 -3.34
CA ILE A 5 -3.77 -8.08 -4.40
C ILE A 5 -4.60 -8.11 -5.68
N HIS A 6 -4.38 -7.14 -6.56
CA HIS A 6 -4.98 -7.14 -7.89
C HIS A 6 -4.19 -8.07 -8.80
N LEU A 7 -4.71 -9.29 -8.98
CA LEU A 7 -4.17 -10.24 -9.95
C LEU A 7 -4.79 -9.94 -11.32
N ILE A 8 -4.00 -9.35 -12.23
CA ILE A 8 -4.43 -9.10 -13.60
C ILE A 8 -4.20 -10.39 -14.40
N ARG A 9 -5.30 -11.03 -14.84
CA ARG A 9 -5.26 -12.18 -15.75
C ARG A 9 -5.48 -11.69 -17.16
N GLU A 10 -4.54 -11.96 -18.07
CA GLU A 10 -4.78 -11.71 -19.49
C GLU A 10 -5.87 -12.66 -20.01
N PRO A 11 -6.78 -12.20 -20.89
CA PRO A 11 -7.84 -13.03 -21.44
C PRO A 11 -7.25 -14.16 -22.29
N GLY A 12 -7.47 -15.41 -21.86
CA GLY A 12 -7.18 -16.60 -22.66
C GLY A 12 -8.16 -16.77 -23.83
N PRO A 13 -7.83 -17.63 -24.81
CA PRO A 13 -8.68 -17.87 -25.98
C PRO A 13 -10.07 -18.40 -25.58
N ARG A 14 -11.10 -17.99 -26.34
CA ARG A 14 -12.50 -18.41 -26.12
C ARG A 14 -12.62 -19.92 -26.33
N PHE A 15 -13.07 -20.63 -25.31
CA PHE A 15 -13.38 -22.06 -25.40
C PHE A 15 -14.63 -22.30 -26.24
N SER A 16 -14.58 -23.28 -27.15
CA SER A 16 -15.72 -23.73 -27.96
C SER A 16 -16.60 -24.73 -27.18
N ASP A 17 -17.92 -24.65 -27.37
CA ASP A 17 -19.00 -25.32 -26.62
C ASP A 17 -19.08 -26.87 -26.75
N LYS A 18 -17.97 -27.61 -26.63
CA LYS A 18 -18.02 -29.06 -26.45
C LYS A 18 -17.94 -29.39 -24.96
N ILE A 19 -19.09 -29.74 -24.38
CA ILE A 19 -19.21 -30.22 -23.01
C ILE A 19 -18.62 -31.64 -22.96
N ASP A 20 -17.35 -31.74 -22.54
CA ASP A 20 -16.71 -32.99 -22.13
C ASP A 20 -17.03 -33.23 -20.65
N SER A 21 -17.55 -34.42 -20.32
CA SER A 21 -18.02 -34.80 -18.98
C SER A 21 -16.91 -35.30 -18.04
N THR A 22 -15.63 -35.18 -18.43
CA THR A 22 -14.52 -35.40 -17.51
C THR A 22 -14.46 -34.28 -16.47
N PRO A 23 -14.16 -34.54 -15.18
CA PRO A 23 -13.91 -33.49 -14.21
C PRO A 23 -12.70 -32.70 -14.66
N VAL A 24 -12.95 -31.55 -15.31
CA VAL A 24 -11.89 -30.61 -15.66
C VAL A 24 -11.44 -30.00 -14.35
N VAL A 25 -10.43 -30.60 -13.72
CA VAL A 25 -9.62 -29.90 -12.73
C VAL A 25 -8.97 -28.76 -13.50
N PRO A 26 -9.37 -27.50 -13.28
CA PRO A 26 -8.83 -26.40 -14.06
C PRO A 26 -7.33 -26.39 -13.80
N ARG A 27 -6.53 -26.57 -14.86
CA ARG A 27 -5.08 -26.39 -14.75
C ARG A 27 -4.88 -24.90 -14.47
N VAL A 28 -4.66 -24.54 -13.21
CA VAL A 28 -4.36 -23.18 -12.82
C VAL A 28 -2.96 -22.89 -13.35
N GLU A 29 -2.88 -22.24 -14.51
CA GLU A 29 -1.60 -21.72 -14.98
C GLU A 29 -1.12 -20.63 -14.02
N PRO A 30 0.14 -20.68 -13.57
CA PRO A 30 0.69 -19.65 -12.71
C PRO A 30 0.71 -18.30 -13.44
N PHE A 31 0.57 -17.21 -12.68
CA PHE A 31 0.66 -15.85 -13.23
C PHE A 31 2.06 -15.64 -13.84
N LYS A 32 2.09 -15.14 -15.09
CA LYS A 32 3.34 -14.82 -15.79
C LYS A 32 4.00 -13.54 -15.28
N LYS A 33 3.19 -12.66 -14.68
CA LYS A 33 3.62 -11.37 -14.12
C LYS A 33 2.85 -11.10 -12.83
N ILE A 34 3.54 -10.60 -11.80
CA ILE A 34 2.92 -10.19 -10.54
C ILE A 34 3.35 -8.77 -10.22
N VAL A 35 2.38 -7.88 -10.03
CA VAL A 35 2.61 -6.50 -9.59
C VAL A 35 2.03 -6.32 -8.20
N GLY A 36 2.90 -6.01 -7.23
CA GLY A 36 2.47 -5.67 -5.88
C GLY A 36 2.01 -4.21 -5.81
N VAL A 37 0.82 -3.95 -5.28
CA VAL A 37 0.33 -2.58 -5.05
C VAL A 37 0.10 -2.39 -3.55
N GLY A 38 0.81 -1.43 -2.97
CA GLY A 38 0.76 -1.13 -1.55
C GLY A 38 0.29 0.29 -1.29
N TYR A 39 -0.33 0.48 -0.13
CA TYR A 39 -0.68 1.79 0.43
C TYR A 39 -0.17 1.87 1.87
N SER A 40 0.47 2.97 2.26
CA SER A 40 0.97 3.19 3.62
C SER A 40 1.83 2.03 4.12
N ALA A 41 1.55 1.45 5.29
CA ALA A 41 2.25 0.29 5.82
C ALA A 41 2.28 -0.91 4.86
N GLY A 42 1.24 -1.07 4.02
CA GLY A 42 1.22 -2.10 2.97
C GLY A 42 2.34 -1.93 1.93
N SER A 43 2.70 -0.69 1.60
CA SER A 43 3.86 -0.39 0.77
C SER A 43 5.17 -0.79 1.46
N GLY A 44 5.28 -0.55 2.76
CA GLY A 44 6.43 -0.95 3.57
C GLY A 44 6.59 -2.48 3.62
N LEU A 45 5.49 -3.22 3.76
CA LEU A 45 5.51 -4.67 3.75
C LEU A 45 5.87 -5.26 2.38
N LEU A 46 5.35 -4.71 1.28
CA LEU A 46 5.75 -5.13 -0.07
C LEU A 46 7.22 -4.83 -0.34
N ASN A 47 7.70 -3.66 0.09
CA ASN A 47 9.12 -3.31 0.03
C ASN A 47 9.95 -4.31 0.84
N PHE A 48 9.56 -4.63 2.08
CA PHE A 48 10.25 -5.62 2.90
C PHE A 48 10.24 -7.01 2.26
N GLY A 49 9.12 -7.47 1.71
CA GLY A 49 9.04 -8.74 1.00
C GLY A 49 9.99 -8.76 -0.20
N ALA A 50 10.04 -7.68 -0.98
CA ALA A 50 10.99 -7.57 -2.09
C ALA A 50 12.46 -7.48 -1.64
N ILE A 51 12.74 -6.96 -0.44
CA ILE A 51 14.07 -6.92 0.19
C ILE A 51 14.50 -8.30 0.67
N VAL A 52 13.63 -9.01 1.40
CA VAL A 52 13.94 -10.33 1.98
C VAL A 52 14.09 -11.38 0.89
N GLU A 53 13.18 -11.38 -0.09
CA GLU A 53 13.24 -12.29 -1.22
C GLU A 53 14.27 -11.85 -2.26
N ASP A 54 14.63 -10.56 -2.28
CA ASP A 54 15.68 -9.98 -3.11
C ASP A 54 15.53 -10.35 -4.59
N ALA A 55 16.52 -11.04 -5.19
CA ALA A 55 16.44 -11.53 -6.57
C ALA A 55 15.39 -12.64 -6.79
N GLN A 56 14.88 -13.26 -5.73
CA GLN A 56 13.81 -14.27 -5.75
C GLN A 56 12.41 -13.65 -5.51
N SER A 57 12.32 -12.32 -5.39
CA SER A 57 11.03 -11.65 -5.20
C SER A 57 10.03 -12.09 -6.27
N PRO A 58 8.80 -12.48 -5.88
CA PRO A 58 7.78 -12.91 -6.84
C PRO A 58 7.25 -11.73 -7.67
N PHE A 59 7.61 -10.49 -7.34
CA PHE A 59 7.07 -9.29 -7.95
C PHE A 59 7.92 -8.83 -9.14
N ASP A 60 7.34 -8.80 -10.34
CA ASP A 60 7.92 -8.13 -11.50
C ASP A 60 7.89 -6.61 -11.40
N GLY A 61 7.00 -6.08 -10.55
CA GLY A 61 6.95 -4.67 -10.22
C GLY A 61 6.19 -4.37 -8.94
N LEU A 62 6.40 -3.17 -8.43
CA LEU A 62 5.78 -2.63 -7.24
C LEU A 62 5.23 -1.24 -7.53
N ILE A 63 4.01 -0.96 -7.05
CA ILE A 63 3.43 0.38 -6.97
C ILE A 63 3.22 0.68 -5.50
N LEU A 64 4.00 1.63 -4.99
CA LEU A 64 4.08 1.94 -3.57
C LEU A 64 3.49 3.32 -3.35
N THR A 65 2.31 3.36 -2.73
CA THR A 65 1.54 4.60 -2.52
C THR A 65 1.58 5.02 -1.05
N ALA A 66 1.50 6.33 -0.80
CA ALA A 66 1.49 6.93 0.54
C ALA A 66 2.58 6.37 1.47
N SER A 67 3.81 6.26 0.98
CA SER A 67 4.91 5.65 1.72
C SER A 67 6.25 6.26 1.31
N LEU A 68 7.02 6.69 2.31
CA LEU A 68 8.44 7.01 2.15
C LEU A 68 9.27 5.80 2.62
N ILE A 69 9.85 5.08 1.66
CA ILE A 69 10.82 4.00 1.92
C ILE A 69 12.10 4.53 2.63
N VAL A 70 12.33 5.85 2.57
CA VAL A 70 13.61 6.47 2.94
C VAL A 70 13.52 7.27 4.24
N GLU A 71 12.32 7.67 4.67
CA GLU A 71 12.11 8.44 5.88
C GLU A 71 10.84 7.93 6.59
N PRO A 72 10.89 7.59 7.89
CA PRO A 72 9.68 7.29 8.63
C PRO A 72 8.75 8.51 8.54
N GLY A 73 7.51 8.27 8.09
CA GLY A 73 6.47 9.29 8.19
C GLY A 73 6.37 9.73 9.64
N THR A 74 6.25 11.03 9.86
CA THR A 74 6.17 11.56 11.22
C THR A 74 4.72 11.80 11.53
N LEU A 75 4.17 11.02 12.46
CA LEU A 75 2.85 11.33 12.99
C LEU A 75 2.93 12.69 13.72
N PRO A 76 1.90 13.55 13.60
CA PRO A 76 1.84 14.76 14.40
C PRO A 76 2.01 14.44 15.90
N PRO A 77 2.74 15.27 16.68
CA PRO A 77 2.90 15.06 18.11
C PRO A 77 1.56 14.90 18.82
N GLY A 78 1.46 13.90 19.70
CA GLY A 78 0.22 13.61 20.43
C GLY A 78 -0.79 12.77 19.64
N THR A 79 -0.49 12.35 18.42
CA THR A 79 -1.30 11.35 17.71
C THR A 79 -1.26 10.04 18.49
N THR A 80 -2.43 9.58 18.94
CA THR A 80 -2.60 8.30 19.62
C THR A 80 -3.59 7.46 18.85
N PHE A 81 -3.31 6.17 18.73
CA PHE A 81 -4.25 5.21 18.16
C PHE A 81 -4.79 4.35 19.31
N PRO A 82 -6.04 4.57 19.73
CA PRO A 82 -6.66 3.77 20.78
C PRO A 82 -6.86 2.33 20.31
N SER A 83 -7.03 1.43 21.28
CA SER A 83 -7.42 0.07 20.97
C SER A 83 -8.75 0.06 20.23
N ALA A 84 -8.84 -0.76 19.18
CA ALA A 84 -10.06 -0.89 18.39
C ALA A 84 -11.26 -1.21 19.27
N ARG A 85 -11.11 -2.13 20.22
CA ARG A 85 -12.20 -2.53 21.12
C ARG A 85 -12.71 -1.38 22.02
N ASP A 86 -11.92 -0.33 22.24
CA ASP A 86 -12.34 0.84 23.03
C ASP A 86 -13.13 1.84 22.15
N ILE A 87 -12.94 1.81 20.83
CA ILE A 87 -13.65 2.65 19.85
C ILE A 87 -14.99 2.04 19.44
N ASP A 88 -15.00 0.74 19.11
CA ASP A 88 -16.23 -0.01 18.84
C ASP A 88 -16.22 -1.34 19.63
N PRO A 89 -16.64 -1.30 20.91
CA PRO A 89 -16.68 -2.48 21.75
C PRO A 89 -17.74 -3.49 21.33
N VAL A 90 -18.68 -3.13 20.44
CA VAL A 90 -19.69 -4.06 19.94
C VAL A 90 -19.11 -4.88 18.79
N HIS A 91 -18.41 -4.22 17.88
CA HIS A 91 -17.82 -4.84 16.70
C HIS A 91 -16.50 -5.58 16.99
N TRP A 92 -15.63 -5.00 17.82
CA TRP A 92 -14.26 -5.48 18.04
C TRP A 92 -14.00 -6.05 19.44
N ARG A 93 -15.06 -6.46 20.15
CA ARG A 93 -15.02 -6.86 21.58
C ARG A 93 -13.93 -7.84 21.99
N THR A 94 -13.57 -8.78 21.12
CA THR A 94 -12.61 -9.86 21.40
C THR A 94 -11.22 -9.58 20.85
N LEU A 95 -10.99 -8.42 20.22
CA LEU A 95 -9.67 -8.08 19.71
C LEU A 95 -8.72 -7.76 20.86
N ASP A 96 -7.47 -8.22 20.70
CA ASP A 96 -6.38 -7.90 21.61
C ASP A 96 -6.13 -6.38 21.64
N PRO A 97 -5.74 -5.78 22.79
CA PRO A 97 -5.45 -4.35 22.89
C PRO A 97 -4.43 -3.82 21.87
N ALA A 98 -3.53 -4.67 21.37
CA ALA A 98 -2.56 -4.33 20.34
C ALA A 98 -3.16 -4.10 18.95
N TYR A 99 -4.45 -4.40 18.75
CA TYR A 99 -5.18 -3.96 17.57
C TYR A 99 -5.75 -2.57 17.81
N ILE A 100 -5.30 -1.63 17.00
CA ILE A 100 -5.65 -0.22 17.07
C ILE A 100 -6.50 0.19 15.87
N THR A 101 -7.24 1.27 16.03
CA THR A 101 -7.96 1.94 14.94
C THR A 101 -7.89 3.44 15.14
N ASP A 102 -8.33 4.20 14.15
CA ASP A 102 -8.37 5.66 14.23
C ASP A 102 -9.82 6.17 14.19
N PRO A 103 -10.35 6.71 15.31
CA PRO A 103 -11.65 7.35 15.29
C PRO A 103 -11.66 8.69 14.55
N ASN A 104 -10.49 9.31 14.30
CA ASN A 104 -10.36 10.62 13.67
C ASN A 104 -9.43 10.61 12.44
N ARG A 105 -10.01 10.27 11.29
CA ARG A 105 -9.28 10.12 10.04
C ARG A 105 -8.71 11.42 9.45
N THR A 106 -8.92 12.59 10.05
CA THR A 106 -8.47 13.88 9.49
C THR A 106 -6.95 13.94 9.29
N ILE A 107 -6.18 13.15 10.05
CA ILE A 107 -4.72 13.08 9.91
C ILE A 107 -4.26 12.38 8.62
N PHE A 108 -5.15 11.67 7.92
CA PHE A 108 -4.85 10.94 6.67
C PHE A 108 -5.35 11.66 5.41
N TYR A 109 -6.08 12.76 5.55
CA TYR A 109 -6.61 13.55 4.45
C TYR A 109 -5.94 14.92 4.42
N PRO A 110 -6.00 15.68 3.32
CA PRO A 110 -5.58 17.09 3.30
C PRO A 110 -6.34 17.91 4.36
N ALA A 111 -5.72 18.99 4.82
CA ALA A 111 -6.35 19.90 5.79
C ALA A 111 -7.58 20.63 5.21
N ASP A 112 -7.66 20.75 3.89
CA ASP A 112 -8.83 21.31 3.19
C ASP A 112 -10.01 20.32 3.21
N PRO A 113 -11.10 20.61 3.92
CA PRO A 113 -12.26 19.72 4.00
C PRO A 113 -13.06 19.64 2.69
N THR A 114 -12.77 20.50 1.71
CA THR A 114 -13.42 20.51 0.39
C THR A 114 -12.69 19.67 -0.65
N ALA A 115 -11.46 19.22 -0.34
CA ALA A 115 -10.66 18.39 -1.24
C ALA A 115 -11.33 17.05 -1.58
N PHE A 116 -12.19 16.54 -0.70
CA PHE A 116 -12.95 15.31 -0.90
C PHE A 116 -14.44 15.54 -0.72
N SER A 117 -15.25 14.85 -1.53
CA SER A 117 -16.69 14.83 -1.31
C SER A 117 -17.03 14.19 0.05
N SER A 118 -18.07 14.69 0.71
CA SER A 118 -18.55 14.15 1.99
C SER A 118 -18.87 12.65 1.93
N ARG A 119 -19.30 12.15 0.77
CA ARG A 119 -19.58 10.72 0.55
C ARG A 119 -18.32 9.85 0.68
N VAL A 120 -17.18 10.33 0.18
CA VAL A 120 -15.90 9.61 0.30
C VAL A 120 -15.47 9.53 1.76
N LEU A 121 -15.61 10.64 2.50
CA LEU A 121 -15.27 10.67 3.93
C LEU A 121 -16.19 9.76 4.76
N ILE A 122 -17.50 9.75 4.47
CA ILE A 122 -18.46 8.84 5.11
C ILE A 122 -18.12 7.38 4.82
N PHE A 123 -17.90 7.04 3.54
CA PHE A 123 -17.53 5.68 3.14
C PHE A 123 -16.25 5.23 3.84
N SER A 124 -15.25 6.09 3.85
CA SER A 124 -13.98 5.85 4.53
C SER A 124 -14.17 5.56 6.02
N SER A 125 -15.02 6.30 6.72
CA SER A 125 -15.34 6.01 8.12
C SER A 125 -16.05 4.66 8.28
N PHE A 126 -16.97 4.29 7.38
CA PHE A 126 -17.65 2.99 7.45
C PHE A 126 -16.77 1.79 7.10
N THR A 127 -15.75 2.00 6.26
CA THR A 127 -14.81 0.94 5.86
C THR A 127 -13.49 1.02 6.61
N MET A 128 -13.45 1.74 7.74
CA MET A 128 -12.28 1.70 8.60
C MET A 128 -12.12 0.29 9.16
N ASP A 129 -10.87 -0.05 9.47
CA ASP A 129 -10.50 -1.39 9.91
C ASP A 129 -9.40 -1.24 10.98
N VAL A 130 -8.99 -2.36 11.54
CA VAL A 130 -7.96 -2.43 12.56
C VAL A 130 -6.59 -2.64 11.94
N ALA A 131 -5.57 -2.20 12.66
CA ALA A 131 -4.17 -2.49 12.40
C ALA A 131 -3.52 -3.03 13.67
N SER A 132 -2.59 -3.98 13.54
CA SER A 132 -1.75 -4.38 14.66
C SER A 132 -0.66 -3.34 14.88
N VAL A 133 -0.46 -2.94 16.13
CA VAL A 133 0.66 -2.09 16.56
C VAL A 133 2.01 -2.70 16.15
N SER A 134 2.13 -4.02 16.17
CA SER A 134 3.38 -4.72 15.79
C SER A 134 3.82 -4.41 14.35
N MET A 135 2.87 -4.17 13.43
CA MET A 135 3.15 -3.86 12.04
C MET A 135 3.98 -2.57 11.92
N PHE A 136 3.77 -1.59 12.80
CA PHE A 136 4.50 -0.33 12.77
C PHE A 136 5.90 -0.44 13.38
N PHE A 137 6.14 -1.39 14.28
CA PHE A 137 7.47 -1.64 14.86
C PHE A 137 8.36 -2.57 14.04
N GLN A 138 7.74 -3.47 13.26
CA GLN A 138 8.45 -4.53 12.56
C GLN A 138 8.72 -4.24 11.08
N THR A 139 8.18 -3.15 10.53
CA THR A 139 8.44 -2.78 9.13
C THR A 139 9.68 -1.90 9.09
N PRO A 140 10.86 -2.43 8.71
CA PRO A 140 12.06 -1.62 8.66
C PRO A 140 11.92 -0.52 7.61
N THR A 141 12.31 0.70 7.97
CA THR A 141 12.51 1.82 7.04
C THR A 141 13.81 1.62 6.27
N THR A 142 13.90 0.52 5.52
CA THR A 142 15.08 0.19 4.72
C THR A 142 14.89 0.63 3.28
N SER A 143 15.91 1.30 2.74
CA SER A 143 16.06 1.46 1.29
C SER A 143 15.92 0.10 0.61
N LEU A 144 15.23 0.05 -0.54
CA LEU A 144 15.17 -1.13 -1.41
C LEU A 144 16.55 -1.78 -1.52
N THR A 145 16.60 -3.12 -1.46
CA THR A 145 17.87 -3.84 -1.66
C THR A 145 18.42 -3.53 -3.04
N THR A 146 19.73 -3.62 -3.15
CA THR A 146 20.46 -3.41 -4.39
C THR A 146 20.17 -4.48 -5.45
N HIS A 147 19.47 -5.58 -5.14
CA HIS A 147 19.26 -6.68 -6.07
C HIS A 147 17.79 -6.97 -6.44
N TYR A 148 16.80 -6.25 -5.88
CA TYR A 148 15.47 -6.25 -6.50
C TYR A 148 15.55 -5.62 -7.91
N THR A 149 15.16 -6.39 -8.93
CA THR A 149 15.29 -5.98 -10.35
C THR A 149 13.98 -5.56 -11.00
N GLY A 150 12.85 -5.81 -10.35
CA GLY A 150 11.54 -5.44 -10.85
C GLY A 150 11.32 -3.91 -10.87
N HIS A 151 10.27 -3.48 -11.57
CA HIS A 151 9.97 -2.06 -11.72
C HIS A 151 9.31 -1.49 -10.46
N VAL A 152 9.87 -0.43 -9.89
CA VAL A 152 9.22 0.27 -8.77
C VAL A 152 8.66 1.61 -9.23
N ALA A 153 7.38 1.84 -8.95
CA ALA A 153 6.72 3.13 -9.00
C ALA A 153 6.37 3.56 -7.56
N LYS A 154 6.54 4.85 -7.28
CA LYS A 154 6.11 5.47 -6.02
C LYS A 154 5.10 6.56 -6.32
N VAL A 155 4.08 6.68 -5.47
CA VAL A 155 3.06 7.73 -5.61
C VAL A 155 2.80 8.34 -4.23
N LEU A 156 2.98 9.65 -4.12
CA LEU A 156 2.74 10.40 -2.89
C LEU A 156 1.96 11.67 -3.22
N GLY A 157 0.93 11.97 -2.43
CA GLY A 157 0.19 13.22 -2.54
C GLY A 157 1.02 14.40 -2.07
N SER A 158 0.90 15.55 -2.73
CA SER A 158 1.56 16.80 -2.31
C SER A 158 1.10 17.32 -0.96
N ASP A 159 -0.08 16.89 -0.52
CA ASP A 159 -0.70 17.32 0.73
C ASP A 159 -0.82 16.14 1.71
N ASP A 160 0.01 15.12 1.55
CA ASP A 160 0.07 13.99 2.48
C ASP A 160 0.56 14.47 3.85
N GLN A 161 -0.34 14.51 4.83
CA GLN A 161 -0.01 15.06 6.14
C GLN A 161 1.02 14.24 6.92
N LEU A 162 1.22 12.96 6.60
CA LEU A 162 2.17 12.10 7.32
C LEU A 162 3.60 12.22 6.78
N PHE A 163 3.72 12.55 5.50
CA PHE A 163 4.99 12.55 4.80
C PHE A 163 5.41 13.93 4.27
N CYS A 164 4.49 14.89 4.17
CA CYS A 164 4.75 16.23 3.64
C CYS A 164 4.45 17.36 4.63
N ALA A 165 3.52 17.20 5.57
CA ALA A 165 3.22 18.28 6.51
C ALA A 165 4.35 18.43 7.55
N GLY A 166 4.92 19.63 7.63
CA GLY A 166 5.93 19.99 8.64
C GLY A 166 7.38 20.12 8.13
N THR A 167 7.72 19.59 6.96
CA THR A 167 9.09 19.69 6.39
C THR A 167 9.22 20.69 5.25
N GLY A 168 8.09 21.15 4.68
CA GLY A 168 8.07 21.98 3.47
C GLY A 168 8.65 21.27 2.24
N ARG A 169 8.88 19.96 2.34
CA ARG A 169 9.48 19.12 1.30
C ARG A 169 8.66 17.85 1.15
N CYS A 170 7.63 17.88 0.31
CA CYS A 170 7.27 16.65 -0.38
C CYS A 170 8.42 16.33 -1.32
N VAL A 171 9.17 15.27 -1.04
CA VAL A 171 10.03 14.73 -2.09
C VAL A 171 9.09 14.03 -3.08
N LYS A 172 8.69 14.76 -4.13
CA LYS A 172 7.91 14.21 -5.24
C LYS A 172 8.74 13.11 -5.91
N PHE A 173 8.45 11.85 -5.60
CA PHE A 173 9.13 10.71 -6.21
C PHE A 173 8.35 10.18 -7.40
N PHE A 174 8.67 10.67 -8.60
CA PHE A 174 8.30 9.99 -9.85
C PHE A 174 9.58 9.54 -10.55
N GLY A 175 9.83 8.23 -10.53
CA GLY A 175 10.98 7.62 -11.18
C GLY A 175 10.84 6.11 -11.24
N GLN A 176 11.03 5.54 -12.44
CA GLN A 176 11.12 4.10 -12.64
C GLN A 176 12.49 3.65 -12.14
N MET A 177 12.58 3.04 -10.96
CA MET A 177 13.84 2.43 -10.52
C MET A 177 14.02 1.12 -11.28
N ARG A 178 14.95 1.09 -12.24
CA ARG A 178 15.59 -0.15 -12.70
C ARG A 178 16.86 -0.33 -11.88
N GLY A 179 17.11 -1.56 -11.44
CA GLY A 179 18.26 -1.92 -10.61
C GLY A 179 19.59 -1.33 -11.10
N ALA A 180 20.45 -1.01 -10.12
CA ALA A 180 21.71 -0.28 -10.21
C ALA A 180 21.59 1.24 -10.46
N LEU A 181 21.55 1.99 -9.35
CA LEU A 181 22.00 3.39 -9.18
C LEU A 181 22.56 4.08 -10.46
N ARG A 182 21.70 4.55 -11.37
CA ARG A 182 22.06 5.59 -12.36
C ARG A 182 20.88 6.51 -12.69
N SER A 183 20.94 7.68 -12.06
CA SER A 183 20.52 9.01 -12.54
C SER A 183 19.49 9.05 -13.69
N TRP A 184 18.20 8.92 -13.36
CA TRP A 184 17.12 9.53 -14.14
C TRP A 184 16.09 10.07 -13.15
N TRP A 185 16.41 11.23 -12.59
CA TRP A 185 15.53 12.00 -11.73
C TRP A 185 14.90 13.10 -12.60
N ASN A 186 13.58 13.24 -12.53
CA ASN A 186 12.72 14.26 -13.18
C ASN A 186 12.06 13.85 -14.51
N ARG A 187 10.90 13.19 -14.40
CA ARG A 187 9.72 13.58 -15.19
C ARG A 187 8.55 13.74 -14.24
N GLU A 188 8.12 14.99 -14.04
CA GLU A 188 6.83 15.29 -13.45
C GLU A 188 5.75 14.76 -14.39
N VAL A 189 4.87 13.92 -13.88
CA VAL A 189 3.57 13.66 -14.50
C VAL A 189 2.58 14.23 -13.52
N ASP A 190 2.09 15.43 -13.80
CA ASP A 190 0.95 15.99 -13.09
C ASP A 190 -0.26 15.09 -13.39
N MET A 191 -0.64 14.28 -12.40
CA MET A 191 -1.95 13.63 -12.43
C MET A 191 -2.95 14.68 -11.98
N ILE A 192 -3.72 15.18 -12.96
CA ILE A 192 -4.87 16.07 -12.78
C ILE A 192 -5.95 15.37 -11.97
#